data_AF-A0A2T5I4Y9-F1
#
_entry.id   AF-A0A2T5I4Y9-F1
#
_cell.length_a   1.000
_cell.length_b   1.000
_cell.length_c   1.000
_cell.angle_alpha   90.00
_cell.angle_beta   90.00
_cell.angle_gamma   90.00
#
_symmetry.space_group_name_H-M   'P 1'
#
loop_
_entity.id
_entity.type
_entity.pdbx_description
1 polymer ?
#
loop_
_entity_poly.entity_id
_entity_poly.type
_entity_poly.pdbx_seq_one_letter_code
_entity_poly.pdbx_strand_id
1 'polypeptide(L)' 'MQNHKTQLILHNGQFTTLDRQNPQATAVAIAEGCFIAVGSDDC' A
#
# COMPACT_ATOMS: atom_id res chain seq x y z
N MET A 1 8.06 20.13 2.28
CA MET A 1 8.06 18.91 1.45
C MET A 1 8.69 17.80 2.27
N GLN A 2 7.88 17.07 3.04
CA GLN A 2 8.41 15.99 3.87
C GLN A 2 8.66 14.77 2.97
N ASN A 3 9.91 14.32 2.96
CA ASN A 3 10.32 13.11 2.27
C ASN A 3 9.85 11.91 3.11
N HIS A 4 8.59 11.49 2.92
CA HIS A 4 8.03 10.32 3.60
C HIS A 4 8.66 9.07 3.01
N LYS A 5 9.87 8.76 3.48
CA LYS A 5 10.57 7.54 3.11
C LYS A 5 9.72 6.37 3.56
N THR A 6 9.41 5.46 2.65
CA THR A 6 8.70 4.22 2.97
C THR A 6 9.46 3.47 4.07
N GLN A 7 8.74 3.13 5.14
CA GLN A 7 9.32 2.46 6.32
C GLN A 7 9.08 0.95 6.26
N LEU A 8 7.96 0.55 5.66
CA LEU A 8 7.56 -0.85 5.53
C LEU A 8 6.86 -1.07 4.19
N ILE A 9 7.20 -2.18 3.54
CA ILE A 9 6.47 -2.68 2.37
C ILE A 9 6.01 -4.09 2.69
N LEU A 10 4.72 -4.34 2.49
CA LEU A 10 4.12 -5.66 2.63
C LEU A 10 3.73 -6.16 1.23
N HIS A 11 4.03 -7.43 0.96
CA HIS A 11 3.81 -8.12 -0.32
C HIS A 11 3.12 -9.46 -0.09
N ASN A 12 2.50 -10.02 -1.13
CA ASN A 12 1.73 -11.27 -1.07
C ASN A 12 0.61 -11.23 -0.01
N GLY A 13 0.07 -10.04 0.26
CA GLY A 13 -1.00 -9.84 1.23
C GLY A 13 -2.39 -10.02 0.63
N GLN A 14 -3.39 -10.00 1.50
CA GLN A 14 -4.80 -9.97 1.11
C GLN A 14 -5.45 -8.74 1.76
N PHE A 15 -5.26 -7.58 1.13
CA PHE A 15 -5.72 -6.30 1.65
C PHE A 15 -7.04 -5.90 0.98
N THR A 16 -8.07 -5.64 1.80
CA THR A 16 -9.28 -4.95 1.34
C THR A 16 -9.10 -3.45 1.52
N THR A 17 -9.38 -2.69 0.47
CA THR A 17 -9.37 -1.23 0.53
C THR A 17 -10.81 -0.70 0.47
N LEU A 18 -11.01 0.52 0.96
CA LEU A 18 -12.27 1.24 0.77
C LEU A 18 -12.25 2.08 -0.52
N ASP A 19 -11.23 1.93 -1.36
CA ASP A 19 -11.18 2.51 -2.70
C ASP A 19 -12.00 1.62 -3.65
N ARG A 20 -13.08 2.17 -4.19
CA ARG A 20 -13.97 1.46 -5.11
C ARG A 20 -13.31 1.15 -6.45
N GLN A 21 -12.30 1.91 -6.85
CA GLN A 21 -11.57 1.67 -8.10
C GLN A 21 -10.55 0.54 -7.94
N ASN A 22 -10.04 0.33 -6.72
CA ASN A 22 -9.05 -0.70 -6.44
C ASN A 22 -9.32 -1.41 -5.09
N PRO A 23 -10.43 -2.17 -4.97
CA PRO A 23 -10.93 -2.69 -3.70
C PRO A 23 -10.09 -3.81 -3.10
N GLN A 24 -9.16 -4.38 -3.88
CA GLN A 24 -8.29 -5.47 -3.49
C GLN A 24 -6.85 -5.11 -3.83
N ALA A 25 -5.93 -5.41 -2.91
CA ALA A 25 -4.50 -5.19 -3.10
C ALA A 25 -3.70 -6.36 -2.54
N THR A 26 -2.56 -6.64 -3.16
CA THR A 26 -1.61 -7.66 -2.69
C THR A 26 -0.30 -7.05 -2.18
N ALA A 27 -0.05 -5.77 -2.49
CA ALA A 27 1.09 -5.01 -2.00
C ALA A 27 0.71 -3.62 -1.46
N VAL A 28 1.33 -3.19 -0.35
CA VAL A 28 1.15 -1.84 0.23
C VAL A 28 2.45 -1.26 0.76
N ALA A 29 2.63 0.05 0.59
CA ALA A 29 3.72 0.83 1.17
C ALA A 29 3.21 1.65 2.35
N ILE A 30 3.93 1.60 3.48
CA ILE A 30 3.53 2.21 4.74
C ILE A 30 4.62 3.18 5.22
N ALA A 31 4.19 4.36 5.66
CA ALA A 31 5.00 5.32 6.39
C ALA A 31 4.15 5.98 7.48
N GLU A 32 4.70 6.12 8.69
CA GLU A 32 4.07 6.82 9.81
C GLU A 32 2.68 6.28 10.19
N GLY A 33 2.47 4.97 10.02
CA GLY A 33 1.18 4.32 10.29
C GLY A 33 0.14 4.49 9.18
N CYS A 34 0.48 5.17 8.08
CA CYS A 34 -0.40 5.44 6.95
C CYS A 34 0.03 4.66 5.70
N PHE A 35 -0.95 4.27 4.88
CA PHE A 35 -0.69 3.74 3.55
C PHE A 35 -0.36 4.90 2.62
N ILE A 36 0.81 4.85 1.98
CA ILE A 36 1.28 5.87 1.04
C ILE A 36 1.26 5.38 -0.41
N ALA A 37 1.14 4.07 -0.63
CA ALA A 37 0.85 3.46 -1.93
C ALA A 37 0.14 2.11 -1.73
N VAL A 38 -0.72 1.77 -2.69
CA VAL A 38 -1.51 0.53 -2.72
C VAL A 38 -1.39 -0.06 -4.13
N GLY A 39 -1.11 -1.35 -4.24
CA GLY A 39 -0.88 -2.00 -5.53
C GLY A 39 -0.91 -3.52 -5.49
N SER A 40 -0.26 -4.13 -6.48
CA SER A 40 -0.24 -5.57 -6.73
C SER A 40 1.18 -6.07 -6.95
N ASP A 41 1.44 -7.36 -6.74
CA ASP A 41 2.77 -7.97 -6.88
C ASP A 41 3.21 -8.14 -8.34
N ASP A 42 2.27 -8.12 -9.29
CA ASP A 42 2.49 -8.36 -10.73
C ASP A 42 2.75 -7.09 -11.58
N CYS A 43 2.91 -5.92 -10.95
CA CYS A 43 3.03 -4.63 -11.66
C CYS A 43 4.46 -4.27 -12.07
#